data_AF-A0A2V8MFD0-F1
#
_entry.id   AF-A0A2V8MFD0-F1
#
_cell.length_a   1.000
_cell.length_b   1.000
_cell.length_c   1.000
_cell.angle_alpha   90.00
_cell.angle_beta   90.00
_cell.angle_gamma   90.00
#
_symmetry.space_group_name_H-M   'P 1'
#
loop_
_entity.id
_entity.type
_entity.pdbx_description
1 polymer ?
#
loop_
_entity_poly.entity_id
_entity_poly.type
_entity_poly.pdbx_seq_one_letter_code
_entity_poly.pdbx_strand_id
1 'polypeptide(L)'
;MPNTQSNFVRVADVNDVPEGTPKGVKVGGRSIALFQYQGSFYATDNQCPHMGYPLTRGRVRNGVLTCDWHGWSYDMKGGGCFTGGCDDLDTFAVEVRDRGIYVDVSSRGSKRKDAHFLLLKEGLLSEDNWTLSKAIAIMLARGVSEQETLKRVVQHLGRHIATERGANDGGRELAMLVNGVKVARHYEPDDRLIPLMIAATGASGRAGDRPAVQPLPPPVTWQKLQHWIRVFSADKSWEGIEKCLITLRRLGGHDERIIPLLYECALEPFFLGYVENLPLLGFLAELLEEFGWDQVEELVCNLAAKILGRDRGAPEELRLAAIKMFEPINASINELASTTTTSKAAAYDEDALDKGLVSGNLAQTFNAITDALKARVGIDRIATTMVLLAADRMARTPVNMNPGWGSLRQELILASSVRTALRYGGFTIGARALYHAAWQFFSDRWLNISARSLAEPLGTTKSGASSEEMGLRMVMDSIETIQV
;
A
#
# COMPACT_ATOMS: atom_id res chain seq x y z
N MET A 1 43.75 -26.04 -6.83
CA MET A 1 42.83 -27.12 -7.25
C MET A 1 41.93 -27.42 -6.06
N PRO A 2 40.59 -27.34 -6.16
CA PRO A 2 39.74 -27.71 -5.04
C PRO A 2 39.77 -29.23 -4.85
N ASN A 3 39.85 -29.64 -3.59
CA ASN A 3 40.09 -31.00 -3.11
C ASN A 3 38.87 -31.91 -3.40
N THR A 4 39.01 -32.85 -4.34
CA THR A 4 38.01 -33.88 -4.66
C THR A 4 38.17 -35.11 -3.76
N GLN A 5 37.73 -35.01 -2.50
CA GLN A 5 37.30 -36.21 -1.77
C GLN A 5 35.84 -36.48 -2.15
N SER A 6 35.53 -37.73 -2.50
CA SER A 6 34.18 -38.13 -2.93
C SER A 6 33.21 -38.02 -1.75
N ASN A 7 32.30 -37.05 -1.78
CA ASN A 7 31.29 -36.79 -0.74
C ASN A 7 30.14 -37.81 -0.73
N PHE A 8 30.34 -38.98 -1.32
CA PHE A 8 29.33 -40.03 -1.47
C PHE A 8 29.18 -40.83 -0.17
N VAL A 9 28.00 -40.74 0.45
CA VAL A 9 27.66 -41.46 1.68
C VAL A 9 26.73 -42.62 1.36
N ARG A 10 27.04 -43.83 1.86
CA ARG A 10 26.14 -44.98 1.74
C ARG A 10 24.87 -44.73 2.55
N VAL A 11 23.71 -44.82 1.92
CA VAL A 11 22.40 -44.51 2.55
C VAL A 11 21.42 -45.68 2.61
N ALA A 12 21.54 -46.66 1.71
CA ALA A 12 20.65 -47.81 1.65
C ALA A 12 21.30 -48.99 0.90
N ASP A 13 20.71 -50.18 1.01
CA ASP A 13 20.93 -51.28 0.06
C ASP A 13 19.99 -51.15 -1.15
N VAL A 14 20.38 -51.62 -2.33
CA VAL A 14 19.53 -51.61 -3.53
C VAL A 14 18.22 -52.38 -3.33
N ASN A 15 18.22 -53.42 -2.48
CA ASN A 15 16.99 -54.17 -2.16
C ASN A 15 16.01 -53.39 -1.29
N ASP A 16 16.48 -52.34 -0.60
CA ASP A 16 15.64 -51.54 0.28
C ASP A 16 14.75 -50.55 -0.48
N VAL A 17 15.02 -50.35 -1.77
CA VAL A 17 14.34 -49.37 -2.63
C VAL A 17 13.87 -50.06 -3.92
N PRO A 18 12.99 -51.08 -3.83
CA PRO A 18 12.46 -51.72 -5.03
C PRO A 18 11.58 -50.74 -5.82
N GLU A 19 11.48 -50.94 -7.13
CA GLU A 19 10.73 -50.08 -8.04
C GLU A 19 9.28 -49.93 -7.57
N GLY A 20 8.80 -48.69 -7.52
CA GLY A 20 7.48 -48.33 -6.97
C GLY A 20 7.41 -48.22 -5.44
N THR A 21 8.46 -48.60 -4.70
CA THR A 21 8.51 -48.49 -3.22
C THR A 21 9.63 -47.54 -2.79
N PRO A 22 9.39 -46.22 -2.79
CA PRO A 22 10.40 -45.24 -2.42
C PRO A 22 10.77 -45.33 -0.93
N LYS A 23 12.02 -44.95 -0.61
CA LYS A 23 12.55 -44.98 0.76
C LYS A 23 13.04 -43.61 1.18
N GLY A 24 12.59 -43.15 2.35
CA GLY A 24 13.11 -41.94 2.99
C GLY A 24 14.32 -42.26 3.87
N VAL A 25 15.40 -41.48 3.76
CA VAL A 25 16.61 -41.61 4.58
C VAL A 25 17.02 -40.25 5.14
N LYS A 26 17.64 -40.25 6.32
CA LYS A 26 18.24 -39.03 6.90
C LYS A 26 19.75 -39.10 6.79
N VAL A 27 20.35 -38.14 6.08
CA VAL A 27 21.80 -38.07 5.86
C VAL A 27 22.25 -36.62 5.76
N GLY A 28 23.37 -36.28 6.41
CA GLY A 28 23.91 -34.91 6.39
C GLY A 28 22.93 -33.82 6.87
N GLY A 29 22.06 -34.15 7.84
CA GLY A 29 21.03 -33.24 8.36
C GLY A 29 19.80 -33.06 7.45
N ARG A 30 19.70 -33.81 6.35
CA ARG A 30 18.59 -33.71 5.38
C ARG A 30 17.72 -34.95 5.35
N SER A 31 16.49 -34.77 4.87
CA SER A 31 15.57 -35.86 4.53
C SER A 31 15.64 -36.09 3.02
N ILE A 32 16.13 -37.26 2.60
CA ILE A 32 16.33 -37.62 1.19
C ILE A 32 15.32 -38.72 0.83
N ALA A 33 14.68 -38.59 -0.32
CA ALA A 33 13.82 -39.61 -0.91
C ALA A 33 14.59 -40.37 -1.99
N LEU A 34 14.64 -41.70 -1.86
CA LEU A 34 15.25 -42.61 -2.81
C LEU A 34 14.16 -43.28 -3.65
N PHE A 35 14.38 -43.34 -4.96
CA PHE A 35 13.49 -43.97 -5.92
C PHE A 35 14.29 -44.91 -6.83
N GLN A 36 13.72 -46.07 -7.15
CA GLN A 36 14.15 -46.86 -8.30
C GLN A 36 13.13 -46.67 -9.43
N TYR A 37 13.61 -46.40 -10.64
CA TYR A 37 12.78 -46.28 -11.84
C TYR A 37 13.56 -46.74 -13.06
N GLN A 38 12.99 -47.67 -13.83
CA GLN A 38 13.59 -48.25 -15.05
C GLN A 38 15.05 -48.69 -14.84
N GLY A 39 15.31 -49.38 -13.73
CA GLY A 39 16.64 -49.91 -13.39
C GLY A 39 17.67 -48.88 -12.91
N SER A 40 17.31 -47.59 -12.85
CA SER A 40 18.18 -46.52 -12.33
C SER A 40 17.70 -46.04 -10.96
N PHE A 41 18.62 -45.57 -10.12
CA PHE A 41 18.32 -45.00 -8.80
C PHE A 41 18.43 -43.48 -8.81
N TYR A 42 17.47 -42.83 -8.15
CA TYR A 42 17.36 -41.37 -8.06
C TYR A 42 17.26 -40.97 -6.58
N ALA A 43 17.85 -39.82 -6.26
CA ALA A 43 17.78 -39.23 -4.93
C ALA A 43 17.33 -37.77 -5.04
N THR A 44 16.30 -37.41 -4.28
CA THR A 44 15.77 -36.05 -4.21
C THR A 44 15.61 -35.61 -2.77
N ASP A 45 15.36 -34.32 -2.52
CA ASP A 45 14.84 -33.92 -1.22
C ASP A 45 13.50 -34.63 -0.99
N ASN A 46 13.25 -35.07 0.23
CA ASN A 46 11.98 -35.70 0.57
C ASN A 46 10.90 -34.64 0.84
N GLN A 47 11.25 -33.37 1.01
CA GLN A 47 10.28 -32.30 1.17
C GLN A 47 9.87 -31.76 -0.20
N CYS A 48 8.60 -31.94 -0.55
CA CYS A 48 8.00 -31.32 -1.73
C CYS A 48 8.27 -29.80 -1.69
N PRO A 49 8.94 -29.21 -2.69
CA PRO A 49 9.27 -27.79 -2.66
C PRO A 49 8.06 -26.90 -2.47
N HIS A 50 6.85 -27.32 -2.88
CA HIS A 50 5.61 -26.55 -2.70
C HIS A 50 5.27 -26.27 -1.23
N MET A 51 5.02 -27.32 -0.42
CA MET A 51 4.55 -27.23 0.99
C MET A 51 5.15 -28.30 1.93
N GLY A 52 6.28 -28.90 1.56
CA GLY A 52 7.04 -29.80 2.43
C GLY A 52 6.51 -31.23 2.59
N TYR A 53 5.47 -31.62 1.83
CA TYR A 53 4.92 -32.98 1.90
C TYR A 53 5.96 -34.04 1.53
N PRO A 54 5.99 -35.20 2.21
CA PRO A 54 6.95 -36.27 1.92
C PRO A 54 6.80 -36.81 0.49
N LEU A 55 7.81 -36.60 -0.35
CA LEU A 55 7.83 -37.08 -1.74
C LEU A 55 7.97 -38.60 -1.84
N THR A 56 8.38 -39.30 -0.78
CA THR A 56 8.23 -40.76 -0.67
C THR A 56 6.77 -41.22 -0.70
N ARG A 57 5.79 -40.33 -0.53
CA ARG A 57 4.37 -40.66 -0.75
C ARG A 57 3.91 -40.34 -2.16
N GLY A 58 4.75 -39.71 -2.97
CA GLY A 58 4.48 -39.38 -4.36
C GLY A 58 4.50 -40.60 -5.28
N ARG A 59 4.14 -40.38 -6.54
CA ARG A 59 4.15 -41.39 -7.60
C ARG A 59 5.16 -41.02 -8.68
N VAL A 60 5.89 -42.01 -9.20
CA VAL A 60 6.80 -41.84 -10.33
C VAL A 60 6.17 -42.45 -11.59
N ARG A 61 6.09 -41.68 -12.67
CA ARG A 61 5.65 -42.15 -13.99
C ARG A 61 6.42 -41.44 -15.09
N ASN A 62 6.97 -42.19 -16.04
CA ASN A 62 7.69 -41.62 -17.19
C ASN A 62 8.85 -40.68 -16.80
N GLY A 63 9.54 -40.97 -15.69
CA GLY A 63 10.62 -40.11 -15.16
C GLY A 63 10.14 -38.85 -14.44
N VAL A 64 8.82 -38.70 -14.23
CA VAL A 64 8.20 -37.57 -13.52
C VAL A 64 7.76 -38.03 -12.14
N LEU A 65 8.22 -37.33 -11.10
CA LEU A 65 7.78 -37.52 -9.72
C LEU A 65 6.65 -36.55 -9.40
N THR A 66 5.47 -37.06 -9.08
CA THR A 66 4.29 -36.28 -8.70
C THR A 66 4.00 -36.41 -7.21
N CYS A 67 3.96 -35.27 -6.50
CA CYS A 67 3.54 -35.19 -5.12
C CYS A 67 2.07 -35.58 -4.95
N ASP A 68 1.78 -36.48 -4.00
CA ASP A 68 0.43 -37.03 -3.81
C ASP A 68 -0.55 -36.06 -3.16
N TRP A 69 -0.06 -34.97 -2.56
CA TRP A 69 -0.93 -34.00 -1.90
C TRP A 69 -1.58 -33.02 -2.89
N HIS A 70 -0.77 -32.23 -3.59
CA HIS A 70 -1.26 -31.17 -4.48
C HIS A 70 -1.06 -31.48 -5.97
N GLY A 71 -0.50 -32.66 -6.31
CA GLY A 71 -0.26 -33.06 -7.69
C GLY A 71 0.92 -32.36 -8.39
N TRP A 72 1.77 -31.65 -7.65
CA TRP A 72 2.93 -30.95 -8.22
C TRP A 72 3.95 -31.96 -8.70
N SER A 73 4.51 -31.73 -9.89
CA SER A 73 5.33 -32.71 -10.59
C SER A 73 6.70 -32.18 -10.98
N TYR A 74 7.70 -33.06 -10.89
CA TYR A 74 9.11 -32.72 -11.01
C TYR A 74 9.85 -33.72 -11.89
N ASP A 75 10.82 -33.26 -12.67
CA ASP A 75 11.80 -34.13 -13.33
C ASP A 75 12.66 -34.81 -12.26
N MET A 76 12.66 -36.15 -12.21
CA MET A 76 13.42 -36.89 -11.22
C MET A 76 14.93 -36.71 -11.32
N LYS A 77 15.46 -36.39 -12.52
CA LYS A 77 16.89 -36.27 -12.74
C LYS A 77 17.34 -34.82 -12.53
N GLY A 78 16.72 -33.88 -13.24
CA GLY A 78 17.09 -32.48 -13.22
C GLY A 78 16.42 -31.66 -12.11
N GLY A 79 15.34 -32.16 -11.50
CA GLY A 79 14.61 -31.47 -10.44
C GLY A 79 13.62 -30.41 -10.93
N GLY A 80 13.60 -30.11 -12.23
CA GLY A 80 12.77 -29.07 -12.82
C GLY A 80 11.28 -29.29 -12.53
N CYS A 81 10.60 -28.26 -12.03
CA CYS A 81 9.17 -28.33 -11.77
C CYS A 81 8.36 -28.15 -13.07
N PHE A 82 7.44 -29.08 -13.35
CA PHE A 82 6.53 -29.00 -14.49
C PHE A 82 5.26 -28.20 -14.19
N THR A 83 4.89 -28.13 -12.92
CA THR A 83 3.75 -27.33 -12.45
C THR A 83 4.24 -25.90 -12.22
N GLY A 84 3.71 -24.92 -12.95
CA GLY A 84 4.08 -23.51 -12.77
C GLY A 84 3.92 -23.05 -11.31
N GLY A 85 4.74 -22.08 -10.86
CA GLY A 85 4.62 -21.51 -9.52
C GLY A 85 5.37 -22.24 -8.38
N CYS A 86 6.32 -23.15 -8.68
CA CYS A 86 7.14 -23.83 -7.66
C CYS A 86 8.60 -23.47 -7.80
N ASP A 87 9.34 -23.64 -6.71
CA ASP A 87 10.76 -23.91 -6.79
C ASP A 87 11.03 -25.32 -7.34
N ASP A 88 12.17 -25.47 -8.01
CA ASP A 88 12.70 -26.76 -8.44
C ASP A 88 13.07 -27.66 -7.24
N LEU A 89 12.90 -28.96 -7.45
CA LEU A 89 13.27 -30.01 -6.50
C LEU A 89 14.79 -30.16 -6.44
N ASP A 90 15.37 -30.19 -5.24
CA ASP A 90 16.77 -30.58 -5.08
C ASP A 90 16.92 -32.05 -5.46
N THR A 91 17.78 -32.34 -6.44
CA THR A 91 18.24 -33.69 -6.79
C THR A 91 19.70 -33.86 -6.39
N PHE A 92 20.08 -35.10 -6.08
CA PHE A 92 21.41 -35.47 -5.60
C PHE A 92 22.01 -36.56 -6.49
N ALA A 93 23.32 -36.48 -6.73
CA ALA A 93 24.01 -37.51 -7.49
C ALA A 93 23.97 -38.84 -6.73
N VAL A 94 23.66 -39.91 -7.47
CA VAL A 94 23.58 -41.27 -6.95
C VAL A 94 24.64 -42.13 -7.63
N GLU A 95 25.39 -42.88 -6.82
CA GLU A 95 26.27 -43.96 -7.28
C GLU A 95 25.83 -45.27 -6.66
N VAL A 96 25.78 -46.33 -7.45
CA VAL A 96 25.59 -47.69 -6.95
C VAL A 96 26.94 -48.39 -6.99
N ARG A 97 27.39 -48.89 -5.83
CA ARG A 97 28.63 -49.66 -5.69
C ARG A 97 28.27 -51.01 -5.07
N ASP A 98 28.49 -52.09 -5.81
CA ASP A 98 27.99 -53.44 -5.49
C ASP A 98 26.47 -53.44 -5.25
N ARG A 99 26.06 -53.48 -3.97
CA ARG A 99 24.65 -53.41 -3.53
C ARG A 99 24.34 -52.14 -2.73
N GLY A 100 25.31 -51.26 -2.52
CA GLY A 100 25.11 -50.02 -1.78
C GLY A 100 24.68 -48.87 -2.68
N ILE A 101 23.65 -48.14 -2.25
CA ILE A 101 23.28 -46.84 -2.81
C ILE A 101 24.06 -45.77 -2.06
N TYR A 102 24.83 -44.97 -2.79
CA TYR A 102 25.60 -43.85 -2.28
C TYR A 102 25.05 -42.54 -2.85
N VAL A 103 24.92 -41.52 -1.99
CA VAL A 103 24.42 -40.21 -2.38
C VAL A 103 25.45 -39.14 -2.01
N ASP A 104 25.74 -38.24 -2.94
CA ASP A 104 26.49 -37.02 -2.65
C ASP A 104 25.52 -35.90 -2.25
N VAL A 105 25.37 -35.68 -0.94
CA VAL A 105 24.48 -34.66 -0.35
C VAL A 105 24.94 -33.22 -0.59
N SER A 106 26.19 -33.04 -1.04
CA SER A 106 26.75 -31.75 -1.44
C SER A 106 26.46 -31.41 -2.90
N SER A 107 26.31 -32.43 -3.75
CA SER A 107 25.83 -32.27 -5.13
C SER A 107 24.36 -31.88 -5.12
N ARG A 108 24.06 -30.58 -5.18
CA ARG A 108 22.71 -30.12 -5.47
C ARG A 108 22.58 -29.95 -6.97
N GLY A 109 21.42 -30.34 -7.52
CA GLY A 109 21.00 -29.89 -8.84
C GLY A 109 21.11 -28.36 -8.97
N SER A 110 21.31 -27.87 -10.20
CA SER A 110 21.39 -26.43 -10.45
C SER A 110 20.00 -25.80 -10.26
N LYS A 111 19.78 -25.10 -9.14
CA LYS A 111 18.59 -24.24 -8.99
C LYS A 111 18.78 -22.95 -9.76
N ARG A 112 17.69 -22.49 -10.38
CA ARG A 112 17.62 -21.15 -10.94
C ARG A 112 17.86 -20.10 -9.87
N LYS A 113 18.76 -19.15 -10.16
CA LYS A 113 19.09 -18.06 -9.23
C LYS A 113 17.90 -17.12 -9.00
N ASP A 114 16.98 -17.00 -9.96
CA ASP A 114 15.84 -16.09 -9.95
C ASP A 114 14.50 -16.73 -9.55
N ALA A 115 14.49 -17.99 -9.08
CA ALA A 115 13.27 -18.73 -8.77
C ALA A 115 12.35 -18.00 -7.77
N HIS A 116 12.92 -17.33 -6.77
CA HIS A 116 12.17 -16.54 -5.78
C HIS A 116 11.44 -15.35 -6.42
N PHE A 117 12.00 -14.71 -7.44
CA PHE A 117 11.31 -13.63 -8.16
C PHE A 117 10.16 -14.14 -9.02
N LEU A 118 10.29 -15.33 -9.61
CA LEU A 118 9.17 -15.96 -10.28
C LEU A 118 8.06 -16.36 -9.31
N LEU A 119 8.42 -16.90 -8.15
CA LEU A 119 7.46 -17.27 -7.12
C LEU A 119 6.71 -16.04 -6.60
N LEU A 120 7.43 -14.92 -6.37
CA LEU A 120 6.81 -13.65 -6.04
C LEU A 120 5.86 -13.18 -7.15
N LYS A 121 6.29 -13.23 -8.41
CA LYS A 121 5.47 -12.83 -9.55
C LYS A 121 4.20 -13.68 -9.68
N GLU A 122 4.31 -14.99 -9.46
CA GLU A 122 3.18 -15.91 -9.46
C GLU A 122 2.20 -15.53 -8.35
N GLY A 123 2.68 -15.39 -7.11
CA GLY A 123 1.82 -15.02 -5.97
C GLY A 123 1.15 -13.66 -6.15
N LEU A 124 1.85 -12.69 -6.77
CA LEU A 124 1.26 -11.39 -7.10
C LEU A 124 0.15 -11.54 -8.15
N LEU A 125 0.32 -12.38 -9.17
CA LEU A 125 -0.69 -12.59 -10.22
C LEU A 125 -1.89 -13.42 -9.75
N SER A 126 -1.65 -14.42 -8.90
CA SER A 126 -2.68 -15.37 -8.45
C SER A 126 -3.42 -14.92 -7.20
N GLU A 127 -2.92 -13.88 -6.52
CA GLU A 127 -3.39 -13.42 -5.20
C GLU A 127 -3.29 -14.51 -4.11
N ASP A 128 -2.44 -15.52 -4.34
CA ASP A 128 -2.25 -16.62 -3.38
C ASP A 128 -1.30 -16.19 -2.26
N ASN A 129 -1.87 -15.93 -1.09
CA ASN A 129 -1.15 -15.52 0.11
C ASN A 129 -0.09 -16.53 0.55
N TRP A 130 -0.28 -17.82 0.28
CA TRP A 130 0.72 -18.83 0.63
C TRP A 130 1.98 -18.68 -0.24
N THR A 131 1.80 -18.61 -1.56
CA THR A 131 2.88 -18.40 -2.52
C THR A 131 3.64 -17.11 -2.25
N LEU A 132 2.92 -16.01 -1.99
CA LEU A 132 3.53 -14.73 -1.59
C LEU A 132 4.36 -14.86 -0.31
N SER A 133 3.79 -15.46 0.74
CA SER A 133 4.46 -15.60 2.04
C SER A 133 5.74 -16.40 1.93
N LYS A 134 5.69 -17.49 1.18
CA LYS A 134 6.85 -18.32 0.90
C LYS A 134 7.91 -17.56 0.09
N ALA A 135 7.52 -16.82 -0.95
CA ALA A 135 8.46 -16.03 -1.74
C ALA A 135 9.19 -14.99 -0.87
N ILE A 136 8.47 -14.26 -0.04
CA ILE A 136 9.02 -13.25 0.87
C ILE A 136 9.93 -13.91 1.91
N ALA A 137 9.49 -14.99 2.54
CA ALA A 137 10.30 -15.72 3.53
C ALA A 137 11.63 -16.22 2.94
N ILE A 138 11.60 -16.77 1.71
CA ILE A 138 12.81 -17.19 1.00
C ILE A 138 13.73 -16.01 0.70
N MET A 139 13.17 -14.87 0.25
CA MET A 139 13.95 -13.67 -0.04
C MET A 139 14.62 -13.11 1.22
N LEU A 140 13.90 -13.03 2.34
CA LEU A 140 14.45 -12.62 3.64
C LEU A 140 15.57 -13.57 4.09
N ALA A 141 15.33 -14.88 4.08
CA ALA A 141 16.30 -15.88 4.50
C ALA A 141 17.57 -15.90 3.63
N ARG A 142 17.46 -15.52 2.36
CA ARG A 142 18.60 -15.43 1.42
C ARG A 142 19.26 -14.06 1.38
N GLY A 143 18.78 -13.07 2.14
CA GLY A 143 19.28 -11.71 2.10
C GLY A 143 19.15 -11.06 0.72
N VAL A 144 18.07 -11.36 -0.01
CA VAL A 144 17.78 -10.73 -1.30
C VAL A 144 17.54 -9.24 -1.07
N SER A 145 18.06 -8.39 -1.96
CA SER A 145 17.91 -6.94 -1.86
C SER A 145 16.45 -6.53 -1.80
N GLU A 146 16.06 -5.87 -0.71
CA GLU A 146 14.72 -5.27 -0.56
C GLU A 146 14.41 -4.32 -1.71
N GLN A 147 15.37 -3.47 -2.09
CA GLN A 147 15.18 -2.48 -3.15
C GLN A 147 14.84 -3.12 -4.49
N GLU A 148 15.53 -4.20 -4.87
CA GLU A 148 15.28 -4.92 -6.12
C GLU A 148 13.94 -5.67 -6.09
N THR A 149 13.56 -6.20 -4.92
CA THR A 149 12.25 -6.83 -4.71
C THR A 149 11.12 -5.81 -4.83
N LEU A 150 11.21 -4.69 -4.10
CA LEU A 150 10.20 -3.64 -4.13
C LEU A 150 10.04 -3.03 -5.52
N LYS A 151 11.13 -2.83 -6.25
CA LYS A 151 11.07 -2.39 -7.65
C LYS A 151 10.16 -3.29 -8.50
N ARG A 152 10.28 -4.61 -8.36
CA ARG A 152 9.45 -5.58 -9.09
C ARG A 152 7.99 -5.56 -8.64
N VAL A 153 7.76 -5.42 -7.32
CA VAL A 153 6.41 -5.30 -6.74
C VAL A 153 5.72 -4.02 -7.24
N VAL A 154 6.42 -2.89 -7.24
CA VAL A 154 5.89 -1.59 -7.69
C VAL A 154 5.60 -1.61 -9.20
N GLN A 155 6.47 -2.21 -10.01
CA GLN A 155 6.20 -2.39 -11.45
C GLN A 155 4.95 -3.25 -11.69
N HIS A 156 4.80 -4.34 -10.94
CA HIS A 156 3.59 -5.16 -11.02
C HIS A 156 2.35 -4.37 -10.58
N LEU A 157 2.41 -3.68 -9.44
CA LEU A 157 1.31 -2.85 -8.93
C LEU A 157 0.89 -1.80 -9.97
N GLY A 158 1.86 -1.09 -10.56
CA GLY A 158 1.61 -0.09 -11.59
C GLY A 158 0.81 -0.68 -12.76
N ARG A 159 1.22 -1.86 -13.22
CA ARG A 159 0.50 -2.55 -14.29
C ARG A 159 -0.89 -3.02 -13.87
N HIS A 160 -1.01 -3.64 -12.69
CA HIS A 160 -2.28 -4.11 -12.12
C HIS A 160 -3.29 -2.97 -12.00
N ILE A 161 -2.88 -1.85 -11.38
CA ILE A 161 -3.73 -0.67 -11.23
C ILE A 161 -4.12 -0.09 -12.59
N ALA A 162 -3.16 0.01 -13.52
CA ALA A 162 -3.42 0.56 -14.84
C ALA A 162 -4.50 -0.21 -15.60
N THR A 163 -4.55 -1.54 -15.45
CA THR A 163 -5.45 -2.41 -16.21
C THR A 163 -6.78 -2.71 -15.51
N GLU A 164 -6.77 -2.90 -14.19
CA GLU A 164 -7.93 -3.53 -13.49
C GLU A 164 -8.58 -2.64 -12.43
N ARG A 165 -7.97 -1.51 -12.04
CA ARG A 165 -8.43 -0.72 -10.88
C ARG A 165 -8.80 0.72 -11.20
N GLY A 166 -9.78 1.23 -10.46
CA GLY A 166 -10.09 2.66 -10.39
C GLY A 166 -9.25 3.38 -9.33
N ALA A 167 -9.55 4.68 -9.12
CA ALA A 167 -8.83 5.51 -8.15
C ALA A 167 -8.90 4.98 -6.71
N ASN A 168 -10.07 4.48 -6.28
CA ASN A 168 -10.29 4.05 -4.90
C ASN A 168 -9.58 2.74 -4.59
N ASP A 169 -9.88 1.69 -5.35
CA ASP A 169 -9.30 0.36 -5.14
C ASP A 169 -7.78 0.39 -5.33
N GLY A 170 -7.31 1.02 -6.41
CA GLY A 170 -5.88 1.16 -6.67
C GLY A 170 -5.19 2.05 -5.63
N GLY A 171 -5.88 3.07 -5.13
CA GLY A 171 -5.37 3.90 -4.03
C GLY A 171 -5.22 3.12 -2.72
N ARG A 172 -6.22 2.30 -2.37
CA ARG A 172 -6.16 1.44 -1.17
C ARG A 172 -5.01 0.43 -1.27
N GLU A 173 -4.86 -0.19 -2.43
CA GLU A 173 -3.78 -1.15 -2.75
C GLU A 173 -2.39 -0.50 -2.64
N LEU A 174 -2.22 0.68 -3.24
CA LEU A 174 -1.02 1.49 -3.08
C LEU A 174 -0.74 1.82 -1.61
N ALA A 175 -1.75 2.23 -0.85
CA ALA A 175 -1.61 2.54 0.56
C ALA A 175 -1.18 1.30 1.37
N MET A 176 -1.70 0.11 1.07
CA MET A 176 -1.29 -1.13 1.71
C MET A 176 0.19 -1.45 1.42
N LEU A 177 0.63 -1.31 0.17
CA LEU A 177 2.03 -1.49 -0.21
C LEU A 177 2.95 -0.54 0.57
N VAL A 178 2.71 0.77 0.46
CA VAL A 178 3.61 1.78 1.05
C VAL A 178 3.62 1.70 2.58
N ASN A 179 2.45 1.57 3.21
CA ASN A 179 2.39 1.47 4.67
C ASN A 179 2.96 0.14 5.16
N GLY A 180 2.67 -0.98 4.49
CA GLY A 180 3.22 -2.28 4.87
C GLY A 180 4.75 -2.30 4.83
N VAL A 181 5.36 -1.68 3.81
CA VAL A 181 6.83 -1.53 3.73
C VAL A 181 7.38 -0.64 4.84
N LYS A 182 6.76 0.52 5.08
CA LYS A 182 7.17 1.43 6.17
C LYS A 182 7.11 0.74 7.52
N VAL A 183 5.99 0.05 7.81
CA VAL A 183 5.82 -0.73 9.03
C VAL A 183 6.88 -1.82 9.11
N ALA A 184 7.13 -2.57 8.02
CA ALA A 184 8.15 -3.62 8.00
C ALA A 184 9.57 -3.12 8.30
N ARG A 185 9.89 -1.85 8.01
CA ARG A 185 11.20 -1.25 8.32
C ARG A 185 11.37 -0.93 9.82
N HIS A 186 10.31 -1.01 10.61
CA HIS A 186 10.35 -0.85 12.07
C HIS A 186 10.51 -2.18 12.84
N TYR A 187 10.50 -3.32 12.15
CA TYR A 187 10.60 -4.64 12.77
C TYR A 187 11.93 -5.34 12.47
N GLU A 188 12.39 -6.16 13.42
CA GLU A 188 13.52 -7.07 13.25
C GLU A 188 13.24 -8.13 12.19
N PRO A 189 14.26 -8.69 11.49
CA PRO A 189 14.10 -9.55 10.31
C PRO A 189 13.03 -10.65 10.42
N ASP A 190 12.93 -11.31 11.57
CA ASP A 190 12.00 -12.43 11.80
C ASP A 190 10.53 -11.96 11.82
N ASP A 191 10.26 -10.73 12.25
CA ASP A 191 8.92 -10.14 12.36
C ASP A 191 8.50 -9.37 11.11
N ARG A 192 9.42 -9.16 10.15
CA ARG A 192 9.15 -8.42 8.90
C ARG A 192 8.19 -9.13 7.97
N LEU A 193 8.03 -10.46 8.09
CA LEU A 193 7.22 -11.25 7.18
C LEU A 193 5.76 -10.78 7.13
N ILE A 194 5.15 -10.50 8.28
CA ILE A 194 3.75 -10.08 8.38
C ILE A 194 3.49 -8.73 7.66
N PRO A 195 4.21 -7.64 7.98
CA PRO A 195 3.97 -6.36 7.30
C PRO A 195 4.38 -6.39 5.82
N LEU A 196 5.40 -7.18 5.44
CA LEU A 196 5.73 -7.38 4.02
C LEU A 196 4.66 -8.19 3.28
N MET A 197 3.99 -9.12 3.95
CA MET A 197 2.83 -9.82 3.38
C MET A 197 1.67 -8.87 3.12
N ILE A 198 1.35 -7.99 4.07
CA ILE A 198 0.33 -6.94 3.87
C ILE A 198 0.69 -6.05 2.68
N ALA A 199 1.97 -5.69 2.57
CA ALA A 199 2.47 -4.90 1.45
C ALA A 199 2.31 -5.62 0.10
N ALA A 200 2.68 -6.90 0.05
CA ALA A 200 2.59 -7.72 -1.15
C ALA A 200 1.13 -8.01 -1.56
N THR A 201 0.23 -8.24 -0.60
CA THR A 201 -1.22 -8.35 -0.87
C THR A 201 -1.77 -7.05 -1.43
N GLY A 202 -1.30 -5.89 -0.96
CA GLY A 202 -1.65 -4.59 -1.54
C GLY A 202 -1.21 -4.45 -3.01
N ALA A 203 -0.19 -5.21 -3.44
CA ALA A 203 0.31 -5.20 -4.80
C ALA A 203 -0.17 -6.37 -5.66
N SER A 204 -0.88 -7.35 -5.10
CA SER A 204 -1.31 -8.52 -5.85
C SER A 204 -2.58 -8.26 -6.65
N GLY A 205 -2.63 -8.78 -7.86
CA GLY A 205 -3.79 -8.82 -8.71
C GLY A 205 -3.42 -9.07 -10.17
N ARG A 206 -4.44 -9.17 -11.03
CA ARG A 206 -4.19 -9.38 -12.46
C ARG A 206 -3.50 -8.17 -13.09
N ALA A 207 -2.36 -8.39 -13.71
CA ALA A 207 -1.66 -7.39 -14.52
C ALA A 207 -1.92 -7.68 -16.01
N GLY A 208 -2.94 -7.01 -16.57
CA GLY A 208 -3.39 -7.23 -17.94
C GLY A 208 -2.45 -6.70 -19.02
N ASP A 209 -2.77 -6.95 -20.29
CA ASP A 209 -2.15 -6.22 -21.38
C ASP A 209 -2.90 -4.90 -21.65
N ARG A 210 -2.15 -3.84 -21.92
CA ARG A 210 -2.62 -2.48 -22.13
C ARG A 210 -1.68 -1.79 -23.12
N PRO A 211 -2.21 -1.17 -24.19
CA PRO A 211 -1.41 -0.40 -25.13
C PRO A 211 -0.64 0.73 -24.45
N ALA A 212 0.61 0.93 -24.86
CA ALA A 212 1.41 2.04 -24.39
C ALA A 212 0.76 3.39 -24.78
N VAL A 213 0.55 4.26 -23.80
CA VAL A 213 0.02 5.61 -24.03
C VAL A 213 1.04 6.42 -24.82
N GLN A 214 0.67 6.82 -26.03
CA GLN A 214 1.55 7.62 -26.90
C GLN A 214 1.47 9.11 -26.53
N PRO A 215 2.61 9.83 -26.49
CA PRO A 215 2.62 11.27 -26.25
C PRO A 215 1.90 12.03 -27.38
N LEU A 216 1.44 13.24 -27.07
CA LEU A 216 0.85 14.12 -28.08
C LEU A 216 1.90 14.58 -29.10
N PRO A 217 1.53 14.72 -30.39
CA PRO A 217 2.44 15.24 -31.40
C PRO A 217 2.76 16.73 -31.14
N PRO A 218 3.98 17.20 -31.48
CA PRO A 218 4.35 18.61 -31.35
C PRO A 218 3.55 19.50 -32.34
N PRO A 219 3.38 20.81 -32.05
CA PRO A 219 3.94 21.53 -30.91
C PRO A 219 3.07 21.44 -29.64
N VAL A 220 3.71 21.05 -28.53
CA VAL A 220 3.16 21.04 -27.18
C VAL A 220 4.12 21.76 -26.23
N THR A 221 3.58 22.43 -25.23
CA THR A 221 4.37 23.14 -24.21
C THR A 221 3.89 22.74 -22.82
N TRP A 222 4.74 22.95 -21.80
CA TRP A 222 4.33 22.82 -20.39
C TRP A 222 3.05 23.59 -20.12
N GLN A 223 2.95 24.85 -20.57
CA GLN A 223 1.83 25.74 -20.30
C GLN A 223 0.51 25.21 -20.86
N LYS A 224 0.56 24.58 -22.04
CA LYS A 224 -0.61 23.99 -22.69
C LYS A 224 -1.07 22.73 -21.94
N LEU A 225 -0.13 21.86 -21.59
CA LEU A 225 -0.42 20.59 -20.91
C LEU A 225 -0.91 20.80 -19.48
N GLN A 226 -0.29 21.71 -18.71
CA GLN A 226 -0.77 22.06 -17.38
C GLN A 226 -2.19 22.65 -17.42
N HIS A 227 -2.54 23.39 -18.47
CA HIS A 227 -3.88 23.96 -18.63
C HIS A 227 -4.89 22.84 -18.91
N TRP A 228 -4.57 21.93 -19.85
CA TRP A 228 -5.43 20.78 -20.14
C TRP A 228 -5.59 19.82 -18.98
N ILE A 229 -4.57 19.59 -18.16
CA ILE A 229 -4.70 18.78 -16.94
C ILE A 229 -5.77 19.38 -16.01
N ARG A 230 -5.77 20.72 -15.82
CA ARG A 230 -6.80 21.40 -15.02
C ARG A 230 -8.20 21.24 -15.64
N VAL A 231 -8.32 21.45 -16.95
CA VAL A 231 -9.58 21.29 -17.69
C VAL A 231 -10.12 19.86 -17.58
N PHE A 232 -9.30 18.86 -17.91
CA PHE A 232 -9.71 17.46 -17.82
C PHE A 232 -9.97 17.00 -16.39
N SER A 233 -9.28 17.57 -15.40
CA SER A 233 -9.61 17.33 -14.00
C SER A 233 -11.01 17.84 -13.68
N ALA A 234 -11.36 19.07 -14.07
CA ALA A 234 -12.69 19.63 -13.91
C ALA A 234 -13.76 18.81 -14.66
N ASP A 235 -13.46 18.37 -15.88
CA ASP A 235 -14.34 17.59 -16.76
C ASP A 235 -14.39 16.08 -16.45
N LYS A 236 -13.68 15.61 -15.42
CA LYS A 236 -13.65 14.20 -14.98
C LYS A 236 -13.16 13.24 -16.08
N SER A 237 -12.16 13.65 -16.85
CA SER A 237 -11.61 12.88 -17.99
C SER A 237 -10.20 12.40 -17.69
N TRP A 238 -10.06 11.26 -17.01
CA TRP A 238 -8.76 10.77 -16.56
C TRP A 238 -7.82 10.40 -17.71
N GLU A 239 -8.32 9.87 -18.84
CA GLU A 239 -7.49 9.49 -19.99
C GLU A 239 -6.78 10.70 -20.60
N GLY A 240 -7.45 11.85 -20.62
CA GLY A 240 -6.88 13.12 -21.07
C GLY A 240 -5.75 13.59 -20.15
N ILE A 241 -5.93 13.43 -18.83
CA ILE A 241 -4.93 13.77 -17.82
C ILE A 241 -3.71 12.87 -17.97
N GLU A 242 -3.89 11.55 -18.05
CA GLU A 242 -2.78 10.61 -18.20
C GLU A 242 -1.97 10.89 -19.46
N LYS A 243 -2.65 11.13 -20.60
CA LYS A 243 -1.98 11.48 -21.85
C LYS A 243 -1.18 12.77 -21.73
N CYS A 244 -1.67 13.77 -20.99
CA CYS A 244 -0.93 14.99 -20.71
C CYS A 244 0.30 14.73 -19.83
N LEU A 245 0.17 13.92 -18.78
CA LEU A 245 1.28 13.56 -17.88
C LEU A 245 2.39 12.80 -18.62
N ILE A 246 2.03 11.81 -19.44
CA ILE A 246 3.01 11.09 -20.28
C ILE A 246 3.66 12.03 -21.29
N THR A 247 2.90 12.97 -21.88
CA THR A 247 3.48 13.96 -22.79
C THR A 247 4.45 14.89 -22.06
N LEU A 248 4.11 15.36 -20.85
CA LEU A 248 4.98 16.17 -20.00
C LEU A 248 6.30 15.47 -19.68
N ARG A 249 6.23 14.17 -19.35
CA ARG A 249 7.41 13.33 -19.12
C ARG A 249 8.34 13.28 -20.33
N ARG A 250 7.79 13.23 -21.54
CA ARG A 250 8.57 13.18 -22.79
C ARG A 250 9.09 14.55 -23.24
N LEU A 251 8.48 15.65 -22.81
CA LEU A 251 9.02 17.00 -23.00
C LEU A 251 10.34 17.21 -22.23
N GLY A 252 10.47 16.58 -21.06
CA GLY A 252 11.65 16.69 -20.19
C GLY A 252 11.76 18.03 -19.47
N GLY A 253 12.63 18.10 -18.46
CA GLY A 253 12.96 19.34 -17.73
C GLY A 253 11.85 19.92 -16.86
N HIS A 254 10.82 19.14 -16.54
CA HIS A 254 9.65 19.61 -15.77
C HIS A 254 9.18 18.61 -14.68
N ASP A 255 9.99 17.61 -14.38
CA ASP A 255 9.64 16.50 -13.48
C ASP A 255 9.29 17.00 -12.08
N GLU A 256 10.08 17.94 -11.53
CA GLU A 256 9.81 18.50 -10.21
C GLU A 256 8.49 19.28 -10.13
N ARG A 257 7.91 19.63 -11.28
CA ARG A 257 6.68 20.44 -11.35
C ARG A 257 5.41 19.59 -11.47
N ILE A 258 5.55 18.29 -11.76
CA ILE A 258 4.38 17.41 -11.96
C ILE A 258 3.66 17.15 -10.64
N ILE A 259 4.37 16.73 -9.58
CA ILE A 259 3.74 16.47 -8.28
C ILE A 259 3.03 17.72 -7.71
N PRO A 260 3.65 18.93 -7.69
CA PRO A 260 2.95 20.15 -7.33
C PRO A 260 1.66 20.38 -8.13
N LEU A 261 1.70 20.19 -9.46
CA LEU A 261 0.51 20.34 -10.31
C LEU A 261 -0.59 19.33 -9.93
N LEU A 262 -0.23 18.09 -9.60
CA LEU A 262 -1.20 17.07 -9.18
C LEU A 262 -1.90 17.47 -7.88
N TYR A 263 -1.13 17.93 -6.88
CA TYR A 263 -1.69 18.44 -5.62
C TYR A 263 -2.57 19.68 -5.84
N GLU A 264 -2.14 20.61 -6.70
CA GLU A 264 -2.93 21.79 -7.05
C GLU A 264 -4.30 21.38 -7.56
N CYS A 265 -4.35 20.47 -8.55
CA CYS A 265 -5.61 19.98 -9.10
C CYS A 265 -6.44 19.21 -8.07
N ALA A 266 -5.83 18.34 -7.26
CA ALA A 266 -6.54 17.53 -6.26
C ALA A 266 -7.12 18.34 -5.10
N LEU A 267 -6.64 19.58 -4.90
CA LEU A 267 -7.10 20.50 -3.86
C LEU A 267 -8.03 21.59 -4.38
N GLU A 268 -8.44 21.53 -5.65
CA GLU A 268 -9.47 22.41 -6.17
C GLU A 268 -10.77 22.26 -5.36
N PRO A 269 -11.59 23.33 -5.21
CA PRO A 269 -12.72 23.32 -4.29
C PRO A 269 -13.72 22.19 -4.55
N PHE A 270 -13.94 21.80 -5.80
CA PHE A 270 -14.84 20.70 -6.16
C PHE A 270 -14.35 19.31 -5.70
N PHE A 271 -13.12 19.18 -5.18
CA PHE A 271 -12.62 17.99 -4.51
C PHE A 271 -12.81 17.99 -2.99
N LEU A 272 -13.46 19.00 -2.42
CA LEU A 272 -13.78 18.99 -1.00
C LEU A 272 -14.60 17.74 -0.64
N GLY A 273 -14.20 17.04 0.41
CA GLY A 273 -14.78 15.74 0.81
C GLY A 273 -14.25 14.51 0.05
N TYR A 274 -13.38 14.67 -0.95
CA TYR A 274 -12.65 13.55 -1.57
C TYR A 274 -11.33 13.30 -0.84
N VAL A 275 -11.49 12.93 0.43
CA VAL A 275 -10.46 12.79 1.47
C VAL A 275 -9.28 11.88 1.12
N GLU A 276 -9.47 10.95 0.20
CA GLU A 276 -8.46 9.99 -0.24
C GLU A 276 -7.40 10.63 -1.13
N ASN A 277 -7.73 11.69 -1.86
CA ASN A 277 -6.83 12.23 -2.88
C ASN A 277 -5.48 12.67 -2.30
N LEU A 278 -5.50 13.33 -1.15
CA LEU A 278 -4.31 13.89 -0.52
C LEU A 278 -3.29 12.82 -0.06
N PRO A 279 -3.67 11.82 0.77
CA PRO A 279 -2.75 10.76 1.15
C PRO A 279 -2.26 9.95 -0.05
N LEU A 280 -3.11 9.69 -1.05
CA LEU A 280 -2.73 8.93 -2.24
C LEU A 280 -1.67 9.63 -3.08
N LEU A 281 -1.79 10.94 -3.30
CA LEU A 281 -0.73 11.72 -3.94
C LEU A 281 0.57 11.73 -3.12
N GLY A 282 0.46 11.70 -1.79
CA GLY A 282 1.60 11.54 -0.90
C GLY A 282 2.34 10.23 -1.12
N PHE A 283 1.61 9.11 -1.19
CA PHE A 283 2.20 7.80 -1.46
C PHE A 283 2.83 7.72 -2.86
N LEU A 284 2.21 8.32 -3.88
CA LEU A 284 2.79 8.41 -5.22
C LEU A 284 4.09 9.22 -5.23
N ALA A 285 4.12 10.36 -4.52
CA ALA A 285 5.31 11.20 -4.42
C ALA A 285 6.46 10.50 -3.68
N GLU A 286 6.17 9.77 -2.61
CA GLU A 286 7.16 8.98 -1.87
C GLU A 286 7.74 7.83 -2.72
N LEU A 287 6.89 7.08 -3.44
CA LEU A 287 7.38 6.05 -4.36
C LEU A 287 8.23 6.64 -5.48
N LEU A 288 7.84 7.81 -5.98
CA LEU A 288 8.61 8.51 -7.00
C LEU A 288 9.97 8.98 -6.47
N GLU A 289 10.03 9.47 -5.23
CA GLU A 289 11.29 9.82 -4.56
C GLU A 289 12.18 8.59 -4.34
N GLU A 290 11.60 7.46 -3.94
CA GLU A 290 12.36 6.23 -3.63
C GLU A 290 12.90 5.52 -4.89
N PHE A 291 12.09 5.44 -5.96
CA PHE A 291 12.42 4.61 -7.13
C PHE A 291 12.72 5.40 -8.41
N GLY A 292 12.37 6.67 -8.47
CA GLY A 292 12.50 7.50 -9.66
C GLY A 292 11.47 7.18 -10.74
N TRP A 293 11.32 8.12 -11.68
CA TRP A 293 10.29 8.05 -12.72
C TRP A 293 10.35 6.78 -13.57
N ASP A 294 11.53 6.31 -13.95
CA ASP A 294 11.69 5.14 -14.83
C ASP A 294 11.02 3.87 -14.28
N GLN A 295 10.84 3.80 -12.96
CA GLN A 295 10.23 2.64 -12.30
C GLN A 295 8.75 2.81 -12.02
N VAL A 296 8.28 4.05 -11.81
CA VAL A 296 6.92 4.32 -11.33
C VAL A 296 6.08 5.17 -12.27
N GLU A 297 6.58 5.54 -13.45
CA GLU A 297 5.88 6.42 -14.41
C GLU A 297 4.47 5.92 -14.74
N GLU A 298 4.29 4.62 -15.03
CA GLU A 298 2.97 4.05 -15.34
C GLU A 298 2.02 4.20 -14.15
N LEU A 299 2.47 3.85 -12.94
CA LEU A 299 1.68 3.95 -11.71
C LEU A 299 1.31 5.41 -11.41
N VAL A 300 2.29 6.32 -11.39
CA VAL A 300 2.08 7.74 -11.06
C VAL A 300 1.18 8.39 -12.10
N CYS A 301 1.47 8.26 -13.39
CA CYS A 301 0.67 8.89 -14.43
C CYS A 301 -0.76 8.35 -14.46
N ASN A 302 -0.93 7.03 -14.33
CA ASN A 302 -2.25 6.40 -14.45
C ASN A 302 -3.11 6.65 -13.19
N LEU A 303 -2.57 6.35 -12.00
CA LEU A 303 -3.35 6.48 -10.76
C LEU A 303 -3.64 7.95 -10.45
N ALA A 304 -2.67 8.86 -10.62
CA ALA A 304 -2.92 10.29 -10.42
C ALA A 304 -3.97 10.82 -11.41
N ALA A 305 -3.92 10.38 -12.66
CA ALA A 305 -4.95 10.72 -13.64
C ALA A 305 -6.33 10.23 -13.20
N LYS A 306 -6.44 8.98 -12.73
CA LYS A 306 -7.70 8.42 -12.22
C LYS A 306 -8.20 9.17 -10.98
N ILE A 307 -7.31 9.57 -10.07
CA ILE A 307 -7.65 10.40 -8.90
C ILE A 307 -8.24 11.75 -9.36
N LEU A 308 -7.58 12.43 -10.29
CA LEU A 308 -7.99 13.76 -10.76
C LEU A 308 -9.20 13.74 -11.71
N GLY A 309 -9.38 12.65 -12.44
CA GLY A 309 -10.48 12.43 -13.37
C GLY A 309 -11.64 11.61 -12.78
N ARG A 310 -11.61 11.30 -11.48
CA ARG A 310 -12.67 10.52 -10.83
C ARG A 310 -14.02 11.23 -10.96
N ASP A 311 -15.08 10.43 -11.02
CA ASP A 311 -16.43 11.00 -10.93
C ASP A 311 -16.63 11.66 -9.57
N ARG A 312 -17.35 12.77 -9.61
CA ARG A 312 -17.71 13.58 -8.46
C ARG A 312 -19.17 13.93 -8.59
N GLY A 313 -20.04 13.24 -7.86
CA GLY A 313 -21.47 13.56 -7.81
C GLY A 313 -21.70 15.03 -7.43
N ALA A 314 -22.91 15.54 -7.67
CA ALA A 314 -23.26 16.92 -7.32
C ALA A 314 -22.96 17.19 -5.83
N PRO A 315 -22.44 18.38 -5.47
CA PRO A 315 -22.25 18.73 -4.07
C PRO A 315 -23.59 18.89 -3.37
N GLU A 316 -23.71 18.25 -2.22
CA GLU A 316 -24.73 18.56 -1.22
C GLU A 316 -24.61 20.02 -0.73
N GLU A 317 -25.68 20.54 -0.12
CA GLU A 317 -25.82 21.97 0.18
C GLU A 317 -24.66 22.52 1.04
N LEU A 318 -24.29 21.83 2.11
CA LEU A 318 -23.19 22.23 2.99
C LEU A 318 -21.83 22.22 2.27
N ARG A 319 -21.60 21.21 1.42
CA ARG A 319 -20.38 21.13 0.61
C ARG A 319 -20.32 22.25 -0.41
N LEU A 320 -21.46 22.59 -1.03
CA LEU A 320 -21.55 23.72 -1.94
C LEU A 320 -21.29 25.05 -1.24
N ALA A 321 -21.80 25.23 -0.01
CA ALA A 321 -21.51 26.41 0.81
C ALA A 321 -20.01 26.52 1.11
N ALA A 322 -19.37 25.41 1.50
CA ALA A 322 -17.93 25.38 1.73
C ALA A 322 -17.11 25.69 0.48
N ILE A 323 -17.50 25.14 -0.68
CA ILE A 323 -16.87 25.44 -1.99
C ILE A 323 -16.89 26.94 -2.28
N LYS A 324 -18.01 27.62 -2.03
CA LYS A 324 -18.12 29.08 -2.27
C LYS A 324 -17.18 29.90 -1.39
N MET A 325 -16.81 29.40 -0.21
CA MET A 325 -15.85 30.08 0.67
C MET A 325 -14.41 30.04 0.12
N PHE A 326 -14.09 29.14 -0.82
CA PHE A 326 -12.72 29.02 -1.34
C PHE A 326 -12.25 30.23 -2.16
N GLU A 327 -13.15 31.03 -2.75
CA GLU A 327 -12.75 32.23 -3.49
C GLU A 327 -12.01 33.25 -2.58
N PRO A 328 -12.61 33.75 -1.49
CA PRO A 328 -11.90 34.64 -0.56
C PRO A 328 -10.75 33.95 0.18
N ILE A 329 -10.85 32.64 0.47
CA ILE A 329 -9.75 31.87 1.09
C ILE A 329 -8.52 31.84 0.18
N ASN A 330 -8.70 31.52 -1.11
CA ASN A 330 -7.60 31.45 -2.07
C ASN A 330 -6.93 32.81 -2.26
N ALA A 331 -7.71 33.90 -2.29
CA ALA A 331 -7.16 35.25 -2.31
C ALA A 331 -6.27 35.52 -1.09
N SER A 332 -6.72 35.16 0.11
CA SER A 332 -5.95 35.33 1.35
C SER A 332 -4.68 34.46 1.37
N ILE A 333 -4.74 33.20 0.92
CA ILE A 333 -3.56 32.32 0.83
C ILE A 333 -2.50 32.93 -0.12
N ASN A 334 -2.92 33.45 -1.27
CA ASN A 334 -2.01 34.06 -2.24
C ASN A 334 -1.35 35.35 -1.71
N GLU A 335 -2.10 36.18 -0.98
CA GLU A 335 -1.56 37.35 -0.28
C GLU A 335 -0.52 36.92 0.77
N LEU A 336 -0.82 35.90 1.58
CA LEU A 336 0.11 35.39 2.59
C LEU A 336 1.38 34.82 1.97
N ALA A 337 1.28 34.15 0.82
CA ALA A 337 2.40 33.55 0.10
C ALA A 337 3.34 34.60 -0.54
N SER A 338 2.79 35.73 -0.98
CA SER A 338 3.55 36.82 -1.62
C SER A 338 4.22 37.77 -0.63
N THR A 339 3.77 37.77 0.63
CA THR A 339 4.30 38.67 1.66
C THR A 339 5.58 38.11 2.29
N THR A 340 6.74 38.69 1.97
CA THR A 340 8.00 38.44 2.71
C THR A 340 7.91 39.16 4.06
N THR A 341 8.06 38.48 5.20
CA THR A 341 7.90 39.15 6.51
C THR A 341 9.09 38.99 7.45
N THR A 342 9.51 40.14 7.98
CA THR A 342 10.43 40.37 9.12
C THR A 342 9.70 40.43 10.47
N SER A 343 8.37 40.25 10.48
CA SER A 343 7.51 40.30 11.67
C SER A 343 7.57 39.00 12.48
N LYS A 344 7.61 39.11 13.80
CA LYS A 344 7.52 37.99 14.73
C LYS A 344 6.13 37.34 14.61
N ALA A 345 6.05 36.01 14.59
CA ALA A 345 4.79 35.27 14.62
C ALA A 345 3.99 35.67 15.88
N ALA A 346 2.67 35.82 15.73
CA ALA A 346 1.79 36.06 16.88
C ALA A 346 1.78 34.82 17.80
N ALA A 347 1.36 35.00 19.06
CA ALA A 347 1.17 33.86 19.95
C ALA A 347 0.11 32.93 19.36
N TYR A 348 0.44 31.65 19.22
CA TYR A 348 -0.48 30.65 18.69
C TYR A 348 -1.45 30.21 19.78
N ASP A 349 -2.73 30.52 19.57
CA ASP A 349 -3.83 30.06 20.41
C ASP A 349 -4.33 28.70 19.89
N GLU A 350 -3.81 27.62 20.47
CA GLU A 350 -4.18 26.24 20.13
C GLU A 350 -5.64 25.95 20.50
N ASP A 351 -6.12 26.48 21.63
CA ASP A 351 -7.49 26.29 22.11
C ASP A 351 -8.52 26.95 21.19
N ALA A 352 -8.19 28.11 20.61
CA ALA A 352 -9.05 28.77 19.63
C ALA A 352 -9.18 27.94 18.34
N LEU A 353 -8.07 27.34 17.86
CA LEU A 353 -8.12 26.46 16.69
C LEU A 353 -8.98 25.23 16.99
N ASP A 354 -8.75 24.55 18.12
CA ASP A 354 -9.51 23.38 18.54
C ASP A 354 -11.01 23.68 18.57
N LYS A 355 -11.42 24.69 19.36
CA LYS A 355 -12.83 25.11 19.46
C LYS A 355 -13.44 25.46 18.11
N GLY A 356 -12.68 26.08 17.21
CA GLY A 356 -13.12 26.38 15.87
C GLY A 356 -13.40 25.13 15.03
N LEU A 357 -12.47 24.16 15.05
CA LEU A 357 -12.58 22.91 14.30
C LEU A 357 -13.75 22.02 14.74
N VAL A 358 -14.04 21.96 16.04
CA VAL A 358 -15.17 21.17 16.58
C VAL A 358 -16.42 22.01 16.88
N SER A 359 -16.51 23.23 16.33
CA SER A 359 -17.64 24.14 16.56
C SER A 359 -18.97 23.63 16.01
N GLY A 360 -18.94 22.70 15.03
CA GLY A 360 -20.12 22.33 14.25
C GLY A 360 -20.60 23.43 13.30
N ASN A 361 -19.87 24.54 13.19
CA ASN A 361 -20.20 25.67 12.32
C ASN A 361 -19.13 25.83 11.23
N LEU A 362 -19.55 25.79 9.97
CA LEU A 362 -18.66 25.83 8.81
C LEU A 362 -17.79 27.11 8.77
N ALA A 363 -18.41 28.26 9.05
CA ALA A 363 -17.70 29.54 9.02
C ALA A 363 -16.65 29.61 10.12
N GLN A 364 -16.99 29.20 11.35
CA GLN A 364 -16.04 29.16 12.47
C GLN A 364 -14.89 28.19 12.19
N THR A 365 -15.19 27.02 11.61
CA THR A 365 -14.19 26.01 11.23
C THR A 365 -13.14 26.58 10.26
N PHE A 366 -13.58 27.22 9.17
CA PHE A 366 -12.66 27.78 8.18
C PHE A 366 -11.97 29.08 8.64
N ASN A 367 -12.65 29.88 9.47
CA ASN A 367 -12.05 31.07 10.05
C ASN A 367 -10.91 30.72 11.00
N ALA A 368 -11.04 29.65 11.79
CA ALA A 368 -9.98 29.20 12.69
C ALA A 368 -8.66 28.86 11.95
N ILE A 369 -8.75 28.22 10.77
CA ILE A 369 -7.59 27.99 9.89
C ILE A 369 -7.04 29.33 9.35
N THR A 370 -7.93 30.20 8.89
CA THR A 370 -7.57 31.51 8.33
C THR A 370 -6.83 32.37 9.36
N ASP A 371 -7.31 32.39 10.60
CA ASP A 371 -6.75 33.16 11.70
C ASP A 371 -5.37 32.61 12.11
N ALA A 372 -5.23 31.28 12.18
CA ALA A 372 -3.94 30.64 12.43
C ALA A 372 -2.91 30.96 11.32
N LEU A 373 -3.31 30.94 10.05
CA LEU A 373 -2.45 31.30 8.92
C LEU A 373 -2.07 32.79 8.94
N LYS A 374 -3.02 33.69 9.22
CA LYS A 374 -2.77 35.13 9.37
C LYS A 374 -1.86 35.47 10.55
N ALA A 375 -1.96 34.70 11.64
CA ALA A 375 -1.06 34.76 12.79
C ALA A 375 0.37 34.25 12.48
N ARG A 376 0.62 33.77 11.25
CA ARG A 376 1.89 33.21 10.77
C ARG A 376 2.31 31.95 11.54
N VAL A 377 1.35 31.17 11.99
CA VAL A 377 1.60 29.85 12.57
C VAL A 377 2.06 28.92 11.44
N GLY A 378 3.14 28.17 11.66
CA GLY A 378 3.64 27.22 10.66
C GLY A 378 2.60 26.14 10.36
N ILE A 379 2.40 25.83 9.07
CA ILE A 379 1.43 24.82 8.62
C ILE A 379 1.64 23.47 9.33
N ASP A 380 2.89 23.06 9.57
CA ASP A 380 3.20 21.83 10.31
C ASP A 380 2.69 21.86 11.77
N ARG A 381 2.74 23.02 12.42
CA ARG A 381 2.21 23.19 13.78
C ARG A 381 0.68 23.14 13.79
N ILE A 382 0.02 23.79 12.83
CA ILE A 382 -1.43 23.70 12.65
C ILE A 382 -1.85 22.24 12.41
N ALA A 383 -1.17 21.55 11.48
CA ALA A 383 -1.42 20.14 11.19
C ALA A 383 -1.19 19.24 12.41
N THR A 384 -0.20 19.55 13.26
CA THR A 384 0.04 18.84 14.53
C THR A 384 -1.16 18.97 15.47
N THR A 385 -1.68 20.17 15.66
CA THR A 385 -2.88 20.39 16.48
C THR A 385 -4.08 19.61 15.95
N MET A 386 -4.30 19.62 14.62
CA MET A 386 -5.37 18.84 13.99
C MET A 386 -5.19 17.32 14.22
N VAL A 387 -3.98 16.80 14.08
CA VAL A 387 -3.67 15.38 14.34
C VAL A 387 -3.96 15.01 15.79
N LEU A 388 -3.52 15.83 16.75
CA LEU A 388 -3.75 15.59 18.17
C LEU A 388 -5.24 15.67 18.53
N LEU A 389 -5.97 16.61 17.94
CA LEU A 389 -7.42 16.71 18.10
C LEU A 389 -8.16 15.49 17.57
N ALA A 390 -7.83 15.02 16.36
CA ALA A 390 -8.41 13.78 15.81
C ALA A 390 -8.12 12.57 16.70
N ALA A 391 -6.88 12.44 17.21
CA ALA A 391 -6.50 11.36 18.12
C ALA A 391 -7.23 11.43 19.46
N ASP A 392 -7.39 12.63 20.04
CA ASP A 392 -8.15 12.85 21.27
C ASP A 392 -9.64 12.53 21.11
N ARG A 393 -10.25 12.94 19.99
CA ARG A 393 -11.63 12.56 19.63
C ARG A 393 -11.76 11.04 19.51
N MET A 394 -10.84 10.38 18.79
CA MET A 394 -10.81 8.92 18.64
C MET A 394 -10.65 8.18 19.98
N ALA A 395 -9.81 8.69 20.89
CA ALA A 395 -9.64 8.11 22.23
C ALA A 395 -10.90 8.19 23.09
N ARG A 396 -11.77 9.16 22.84
CA ARG A 396 -13.05 9.37 23.56
C ARG A 396 -14.22 8.63 22.92
N THR A 397 -14.08 8.17 21.68
CA THR A 397 -15.15 7.46 20.97
C THR A 397 -15.22 5.99 21.39
N PRO A 398 -16.37 5.49 21.85
CA PRO A 398 -16.54 4.08 22.21
C PRO A 398 -16.18 3.13 21.06
N VAL A 399 -15.48 2.04 21.36
CA VAL A 399 -15.05 1.03 20.37
C VAL A 399 -16.20 0.32 19.64
N ASN A 400 -17.42 0.35 20.21
CA ASN A 400 -18.62 -0.22 19.58
C ASN A 400 -19.30 0.72 18.57
N MET A 401 -18.82 1.97 18.43
CA MET A 401 -19.35 2.94 17.48
C MET A 401 -18.70 2.77 16.09
N ASN A 402 -19.06 1.69 15.38
CA ASN A 402 -18.42 1.28 14.13
C ASN A 402 -18.23 2.41 13.08
N PRO A 403 -19.25 3.22 12.71
CA PRO A 403 -19.05 4.28 11.70
C PRO A 403 -18.15 5.43 12.20
N GLY A 404 -18.11 5.68 13.52
CA GLY A 404 -17.34 6.79 14.08
C GLY A 404 -15.83 6.60 13.95
N TRP A 405 -15.33 5.37 14.11
CA TRP A 405 -13.89 5.09 14.01
C TRP A 405 -13.35 5.28 12.59
N GLY A 406 -14.15 4.99 11.55
CA GLY A 406 -13.77 5.24 10.17
C GLY A 406 -13.57 6.72 9.88
N SER A 407 -14.52 7.56 10.28
CA SER A 407 -14.47 9.02 10.17
C SER A 407 -13.28 9.63 10.91
N LEU A 408 -13.09 9.28 12.19
CA LEU A 408 -11.99 9.84 13.00
C LEU A 408 -10.61 9.41 12.51
N ARG A 409 -10.50 8.17 12.01
CA ARG A 409 -9.29 7.72 11.30
C ARG A 409 -9.02 8.61 10.08
N GLN A 410 -10.05 8.98 9.34
CA GLN A 410 -9.92 9.81 8.14
C GLN A 410 -9.44 11.23 8.47
N GLU A 411 -9.95 11.84 9.55
CA GLU A 411 -9.45 13.12 10.06
C GLU A 411 -7.96 13.06 10.35
N LEU A 412 -7.54 12.02 11.08
CA LEU A 412 -6.14 11.81 11.45
C LEU A 412 -5.24 11.67 10.21
N ILE A 413 -5.66 10.85 9.25
CA ILE A 413 -4.92 10.64 7.99
C ILE A 413 -4.82 11.93 7.19
N LEU A 414 -5.92 12.66 7.04
CA LEU A 414 -5.99 13.86 6.22
C LEU A 414 -5.17 15.01 6.86
N ALA A 415 -5.30 15.21 8.17
CA ALA A 415 -4.49 16.17 8.92
C ALA A 415 -2.99 15.85 8.81
N SER A 416 -2.60 14.58 8.93
CA SER A 416 -1.20 14.17 8.76
C SER A 416 -0.71 14.40 7.31
N SER A 417 -1.58 14.16 6.32
CA SER A 417 -1.28 14.32 4.89
C SER A 417 -1.05 15.78 4.46
N VAL A 418 -1.43 16.76 5.29
CA VAL A 418 -1.05 18.17 5.07
C VAL A 418 0.47 18.33 4.99
N ARG A 419 1.24 17.50 5.72
CA ARG A 419 2.71 17.55 5.70
C ARG A 419 3.30 17.11 4.35
N THR A 420 2.73 16.08 3.73
CA THR A 420 3.19 15.65 2.41
C THR A 420 2.79 16.66 1.33
N ALA A 421 1.59 17.24 1.44
CA ALA A 421 1.16 18.34 0.58
C ALA A 421 2.09 19.56 0.70
N LEU A 422 2.47 19.95 1.92
CA LEU A 422 3.42 21.03 2.16
C LEU A 422 4.81 20.70 1.61
N ARG A 423 5.31 19.49 1.85
CA ARG A 423 6.65 19.04 1.42
C ARG A 423 6.78 19.06 -0.11
N TYR A 424 5.80 18.52 -0.81
CA TYR A 424 5.89 18.34 -2.26
C TYR A 424 5.23 19.46 -3.08
N GLY A 425 4.30 20.22 -2.51
CA GLY A 425 3.59 21.30 -3.19
C GLY A 425 3.91 22.72 -2.68
N GLY A 426 4.59 22.85 -1.55
CA GLY A 426 4.91 24.14 -0.95
C GLY A 426 3.73 24.80 -0.22
N PHE A 427 3.92 26.08 0.14
CA PHE A 427 3.03 26.79 1.07
C PHE A 427 1.57 26.85 0.60
N THR A 428 1.31 27.29 -0.64
CA THR A 428 -0.06 27.45 -1.15
C THR A 428 -0.85 26.14 -1.14
N ILE A 429 -0.19 25.04 -1.52
CA ILE A 429 -0.78 23.70 -1.50
C ILE A 429 -1.00 23.22 -0.07
N GLY A 430 -0.01 23.37 0.82
CA GLY A 430 -0.15 23.03 2.24
C GLY A 430 -1.27 23.81 2.93
N ALA A 431 -1.42 25.11 2.61
CA ALA A 431 -2.48 25.95 3.14
C ALA A 431 -3.87 25.49 2.66
N ARG A 432 -4.03 25.19 1.36
CA ARG A 432 -5.29 24.61 0.84
C ARG A 432 -5.61 23.27 1.49
N ALA A 433 -4.60 22.42 1.70
CA ALA A 433 -4.77 21.13 2.35
C ALA A 433 -5.33 21.23 3.78
N LEU A 434 -4.97 22.30 4.53
CA LEU A 434 -5.57 22.55 5.85
C LEU A 434 -7.08 22.75 5.78
N TYR A 435 -7.61 23.43 4.76
CA TYR A 435 -9.06 23.62 4.61
C TYR A 435 -9.78 22.32 4.20
N HIS A 436 -9.14 21.47 3.39
CA HIS A 436 -9.67 20.13 3.11
C HIS A 436 -9.72 19.26 4.36
N ALA A 437 -8.67 19.32 5.19
CA ALA A 437 -8.66 18.66 6.49
C ALA A 437 -9.73 19.24 7.42
N ALA A 438 -9.86 20.56 7.53
CA ALA A 438 -10.85 21.23 8.37
C ALA A 438 -12.30 20.92 7.93
N TRP A 439 -12.54 20.79 6.62
CA TRP A 439 -13.82 20.30 6.12
C TRP A 439 -14.15 18.91 6.65
N GLN A 440 -13.16 18.01 6.79
CA GLN A 440 -13.42 16.69 7.35
C GLN A 440 -13.88 16.77 8.81
N PHE A 441 -13.24 17.60 9.64
CA PHE A 441 -13.69 17.86 11.02
C PHE A 441 -15.13 18.37 11.06
N PHE A 442 -15.49 19.30 10.16
CA PHE A 442 -16.86 19.82 10.05
C PHE A 442 -17.86 18.77 9.53
N SER A 443 -17.45 17.96 8.55
CA SER A 443 -18.28 16.86 8.01
C SER A 443 -18.56 15.82 9.09
N ASP A 444 -17.59 15.58 9.97
CA ASP A 444 -17.68 14.66 11.09
C ASP A 444 -18.17 15.35 12.39
N ARG A 445 -18.81 16.53 12.30
CA ARG A 445 -19.33 17.27 13.47
C ARG A 445 -20.31 16.48 14.33
N TRP A 446 -20.98 15.49 13.74
CA TRP A 446 -21.87 14.55 14.45
C TRP A 446 -21.12 13.66 15.47
N LEU A 447 -19.78 13.65 15.42
CA LEU A 447 -18.87 13.00 16.38
C LEU A 447 -18.28 13.98 17.41
N ASN A 448 -18.77 15.22 17.50
CA ASN A 448 -18.33 16.19 18.52
C ASN A 448 -18.93 15.83 19.88
N ILE A 449 -18.40 14.77 20.49
CA ILE A 449 -18.75 14.32 21.84
C ILE A 449 -18.10 15.26 22.85
N SER A 450 -18.89 15.79 23.78
CA SER A 450 -18.38 16.68 24.84
C SER A 450 -17.26 16.00 25.63
N ALA A 451 -16.18 16.73 25.87
CA ALA A 451 -15.04 16.24 26.64
C ALA A 451 -15.48 15.85 28.06
N ARG A 452 -15.25 14.60 28.44
CA ARG A 452 -15.31 14.13 29.84
C ARG A 452 -13.94 13.62 30.22
N SER A 453 -13.44 14.02 31.39
CA SER A 453 -12.16 13.53 31.89
C SER A 453 -12.24 12.03 32.16
N LEU A 454 -11.25 11.25 31.69
CA LEU A 454 -11.13 9.82 32.03
C LEU A 454 -10.92 9.58 33.53
N ALA A 455 -10.46 10.61 34.25
CA ALA A 455 -10.29 10.58 35.71
C ALA A 455 -11.57 10.93 36.49
N GLU A 456 -12.61 11.43 35.82
CA GLU A 456 -13.92 11.64 36.46
C GLU A 456 -14.67 10.30 36.53
N PRO A 457 -15.06 9.83 37.72
CA PRO A 457 -15.89 8.63 37.85
C PRO A 457 -17.12 8.74 36.96
N LEU A 458 -17.55 7.61 36.38
CA LEU A 458 -18.88 7.47 35.78
C LEU A 458 -19.92 7.71 36.89
N GLY A 459 -20.18 8.97 37.21
CA GLY A 459 -21.28 9.36 38.07
C GLY A 459 -22.53 8.71 37.50
N THR A 460 -23.34 8.13 38.37
CA THR A 460 -24.73 7.76 38.06
C THR A 460 -25.49 9.06 37.80
N THR A 461 -25.20 9.71 36.67
CA THR A 461 -26.03 10.79 36.16
C THR A 461 -27.35 10.13 35.78
N LYS A 462 -28.29 10.11 36.74
CA LYS A 462 -29.69 10.20 36.40
C LYS A 462 -29.78 11.32 35.37
N SER A 463 -30.36 11.02 34.23
CA SER A 463 -30.70 12.02 33.21
C SER A 463 -31.14 13.30 33.90
N GLY A 464 -30.56 14.45 33.53
CA GLY A 464 -31.02 15.76 34.02
C GLY A 464 -32.47 16.05 33.63
N ALA A 465 -33.07 15.20 32.80
CA ALA A 465 -34.49 15.20 32.54
C ALA A 465 -35.28 14.67 33.75
N SER A 466 -36.08 15.54 34.35
CA SER A 466 -37.02 15.20 35.42
C SER A 466 -38.17 14.29 34.95
N SER A 467 -38.31 14.07 33.64
CA SER A 467 -39.31 13.18 33.03
C SER A 467 -38.82 12.62 31.71
N GLU A 468 -39.41 11.49 31.29
CA GLU A 468 -39.16 10.86 29.99
C GLU A 468 -39.46 11.83 28.82
N GLU A 469 -40.51 12.62 28.94
CA GLU A 469 -40.91 13.62 27.93
C GLU A 469 -39.88 14.75 27.77
N MET A 470 -39.25 15.18 28.87
CA MET A 470 -38.17 16.16 28.82
C MET A 470 -36.89 15.54 28.27
N GLY A 471 -36.63 14.26 28.54
CA GLY A 471 -35.53 13.52 27.95
C GLY A 471 -35.72 13.35 26.43
N LEU A 472 -36.93 13.02 26.00
CA LEU A 472 -37.30 12.91 24.60
C LEU A 472 -37.14 14.25 23.89
N ARG A 473 -37.59 15.36 24.51
CA ARG A 473 -37.44 16.71 23.95
C ARG A 473 -35.96 17.11 23.83
N MET A 474 -35.12 16.83 24.83
CA MET A 474 -33.67 17.06 24.74
C MET A 474 -33.01 16.24 23.62
N VAL A 475 -33.44 14.99 23.41
CA VAL A 475 -32.96 14.17 22.30
C VAL A 475 -33.42 14.73 20.96
N MET A 476 -34.68 15.14 20.83
CA MET A 476 -35.21 15.77 19.61
C MET A 476 -34.51 17.09 19.30
N ASP A 477 -34.33 17.96 20.29
CA ASP A 477 -33.60 19.22 20.14
C ASP A 477 -32.14 18.95 19.71
N SER A 478 -31.50 17.93 20.30
CA SER A 478 -30.14 17.52 19.91
C SER A 478 -30.09 17.01 18.46
N ILE A 479 -31.07 16.21 18.03
CA ILE A 479 -31.19 15.73 16.65
C ILE A 479 -31.42 16.91 15.68
N GLU A 480 -32.30 17.85 16.03
CA GLU A 480 -32.55 19.06 15.24
C GLU A 480 -31.29 19.93 15.10
N THR A 481 -30.45 20.01 16.14
CA THR A 481 -29.18 20.76 16.07
C THR A 481 -28.11 20.12 15.19
N ILE A 482 -28.21 18.81 14.90
CA ILE A 482 -27.19 18.10 14.11
C ILE A 482 -27.28 18.43 12.61
N GLN A 483 -28.42 18.96 12.11
CA GLN A 483 -28.68 19.29 10.69
C GLN A 483 -27.94 18.33 9.73
N VAL A 484 -28.36 17.06 9.74
CA VAL A 484 -27.82 16.00 8.86
C VAL A 484 -28.14 16.32 7.41
#